data_AF-A0A538QDZ3-F1
#
_entry.id   AF-A0A538QDZ3-F1
#
_cell.length_a   1.000
_cell.length_b   1.000
_cell.length_c   1.000
_cell.angle_alpha   90.00
_cell.angle_beta   90.00
_cell.angle_gamma   90.00
#
_symmetry.space_group_name_H-M   'P 1'
#
loop_
_entity.id
_entity.type
_entity.pdbx_description
1 polymer ?
#
loop_
_entity_poly.entity_id
_entity_poly.type
_entity_poly.pdbx_seq_one_letter_code
_entity_poly.pdbx_strand_id
1 'polypeptide(L)'
;MKSVIPLLLASLALTAVPALAQPSECGALPSSAQRARTCNPQEQCLAQVVKNLKGAALDSAKGDCQRLPTSGTCYGPDTFNPQAECKEQQSSKKK
;
A
#
# COMPACT_ATOMS: atom_id res chain seq x y z
N MET A 1 29.94 -50.70 6.89
CA MET A 1 30.63 -49.62 6.14
C MET A 1 29.59 -49.01 5.22
N LYS A 2 29.07 -47.83 5.56
CA LYS A 2 27.90 -47.23 4.90
C LYS A 2 28.31 -45.82 4.48
N SER A 3 28.48 -45.63 3.17
CA SER A 3 28.99 -44.39 2.58
C SER A 3 28.07 -43.21 2.89
N VAL A 4 28.65 -42.14 3.42
CA VAL A 4 27.99 -40.87 3.70
C VAL A 4 28.23 -39.98 2.48
N ILE A 5 27.17 -39.66 1.74
CA ILE A 5 27.23 -38.74 0.59
C ILE A 5 27.02 -37.31 1.14
N PRO A 6 28.00 -36.40 1.02
CA PRO A 6 27.81 -35.01 1.41
C PRO A 6 27.19 -34.26 0.23
N LEU A 7 25.86 -34.08 0.25
CA LEU A 7 25.19 -33.12 -0.63
C LEU A 7 25.34 -31.72 -0.03
N LEU A 8 26.54 -31.15 -0.21
CA LEU A 8 26.77 -29.72 -0.20
C LEU A 8 26.32 -29.14 -1.56
N LEU A 9 25.92 -27.87 -1.54
CA LEU A 9 25.55 -27.00 -2.67
C LEU A 9 24.11 -27.14 -3.20
N ALA A 10 23.18 -26.53 -2.46
CA ALA A 10 22.02 -25.87 -3.07
C ALA A 10 21.85 -24.47 -2.45
N SER A 11 22.92 -23.68 -2.51
CA SER A 11 22.84 -22.23 -2.36
C SER A 11 22.48 -21.63 -3.72
N LEU A 12 21.69 -20.55 -3.70
CA LEU A 12 21.27 -19.71 -4.84
C LEU A 12 20.08 -20.19 -5.68
N ALA A 13 18.90 -20.25 -5.07
CA ALA A 13 17.68 -19.84 -5.79
C ALA A 13 17.51 -18.33 -5.58
N LEU A 14 18.16 -17.58 -6.46
CA LEU A 14 17.95 -16.14 -6.67
C LEU A 14 16.45 -15.81 -6.73
N THR A 15 16.04 -14.90 -5.85
CA THR A 15 15.21 -13.73 -6.15
C THR A 15 14.34 -13.83 -7.40
N ALA A 16 13.13 -14.38 -7.26
CA ALA A 16 12.02 -14.08 -8.14
C ALA A 16 10.87 -13.57 -7.25
N VAL A 17 11.05 -12.35 -6.72
CA VAL A 17 9.89 -11.52 -6.41
C VAL A 17 9.12 -11.45 -7.73
N PRO A 18 7.83 -11.82 -7.79
CA PRO A 18 7.07 -11.57 -8.99
C PRO A 18 7.09 -10.05 -9.14
N ALA A 19 7.90 -9.56 -10.07
CA ALA A 19 7.69 -8.26 -10.65
C ALA A 19 6.24 -8.34 -11.13
N LEU A 20 5.34 -7.71 -10.37
CA LEU A 20 3.96 -7.50 -10.77
C LEU A 20 4.09 -6.94 -12.18
N ALA A 21 3.77 -7.77 -13.17
CA ALA A 21 3.81 -7.39 -14.56
C ALA A 21 2.85 -6.21 -14.66
N GLN A 22 3.41 -5.01 -14.63
CA GLN A 22 2.68 -3.77 -14.89
C GLN A 22 2.11 -4.01 -16.29
N PRO A 23 0.77 -4.05 -16.47
CA PRO A 23 0.22 -4.14 -17.80
C PRO A 23 0.84 -2.99 -18.59
N SER A 24 1.69 -3.32 -19.56
CA SER A 24 2.39 -2.33 -20.38
C SER A 24 1.40 -1.54 -21.26
N GLU A 25 0.14 -1.96 -21.22
CA GLU A 25 -1.00 -1.30 -21.84
C GLU A 25 -1.67 -0.41 -20.81
N CYS A 26 -1.38 0.89 -20.84
CA CYS A 26 -2.11 1.89 -20.07
C CYS A 26 -3.64 1.82 -20.29
N GLY A 27 -4.08 1.19 -21.40
CA GLY A 27 -5.47 0.84 -21.70
C GLY A 27 -6.18 0.01 -20.62
N ALA A 28 -5.43 -0.84 -19.91
CA ALA A 28 -5.95 -1.74 -18.86
C ALA A 28 -6.09 -1.07 -17.49
N LEU A 29 -5.54 0.14 -17.31
CA LEU A 29 -5.68 0.89 -16.07
C LEU A 29 -7.04 1.60 -16.01
N PRO A 30 -7.64 1.74 -14.81
CA PRO A 30 -8.87 2.49 -14.67
C PRO A 30 -8.65 3.98 -15.00
N SER A 31 -9.69 4.63 -15.50
CA SER A 31 -9.69 6.06 -15.80
C SER A 31 -9.87 6.95 -14.55
N SER A 32 -10.20 6.34 -13.40
CA SER A 32 -10.30 7.02 -12.12
C SER A 32 -9.95 6.06 -10.97
N ALA A 33 -9.12 6.52 -10.04
CA ALA A 33 -8.79 5.82 -8.81
C ALA A 33 -8.54 6.82 -7.68
N GLN A 34 -8.74 6.40 -6.43
CA GLN A 34 -8.39 7.23 -5.26
C GLN A 34 -6.89 7.31 -5.09
N ARG A 35 -6.36 8.51 -4.85
CA ARG A 35 -4.94 8.71 -4.61
C ARG A 35 -4.60 8.26 -3.19
N ALA A 36 -3.76 7.23 -3.11
CA ALA A 36 -3.13 6.79 -1.88
C ALA A 36 -2.20 7.89 -1.36
N ARG A 37 -2.31 8.22 -0.08
CA ARG A 37 -1.39 9.13 0.61
C ARG A 37 -0.86 8.51 1.89
N THR A 38 0.37 8.85 2.25
CA THR A 38 0.89 8.55 3.59
C THR A 38 0.05 9.31 4.62
N CYS A 39 -0.34 8.61 5.67
CA CYS A 39 -1.09 9.18 6.77
C CYS A 39 -0.73 8.49 8.08
N ASN A 40 -1.20 9.10 9.17
CA ASN A 40 -1.26 8.47 10.49
C ASN A 40 -2.73 8.05 10.75
N PRO A 41 -3.10 6.76 10.55
CA PRO A 41 -4.46 6.28 10.78
C PRO A 41 -4.99 6.54 12.18
N GLN A 42 -4.13 6.38 13.19
CA GLN A 42 -4.46 6.69 14.59
C GLN A 42 -4.89 8.15 14.75
N GLU A 43 -4.11 9.10 14.21
CA GLU A 43 -4.43 10.53 14.31
C GLU A 43 -5.72 10.90 13.57
N GLN A 44 -5.95 10.32 12.38
CA GLN A 44 -7.18 10.52 11.62
C GLN A 44 -8.41 10.01 12.37
N CYS A 45 -8.31 8.84 13.00
CA CYS A 45 -9.35 8.29 13.84
C CYS A 45 -9.63 9.21 15.04
N LEU A 46 -8.58 9.62 15.76
CA LEU A 46 -8.70 10.51 16.91
C LEU A 46 -9.38 11.84 16.54
N ALA A 47 -8.99 12.45 15.42
CA ALA A 47 -9.61 13.68 14.93
C ALA A 47 -11.10 13.50 14.65
N GLN A 48 -11.49 12.36 14.09
CA GLN A 48 -12.89 12.05 13.79
C GLN A 48 -13.70 11.82 15.08
N VAL A 49 -13.21 11.03 16.03
CA VAL A 49 -13.98 10.70 17.24
C VAL A 49 -14.08 11.89 18.19
N VAL A 50 -13.03 12.71 18.33
CA VAL A 50 -13.04 13.92 19.16
C VAL A 50 -14.04 14.95 18.63
N LYS A 51 -14.24 15.02 17.31
CA LYS A 51 -15.21 15.92 16.69
C LYS A 51 -16.66 15.49 16.90
N ASN A 52 -16.93 14.18 16.94
CA ASN A 52 -18.29 13.64 16.87
C ASN A 52 -18.82 13.02 18.18
N LEU A 53 -17.94 12.63 19.10
CA LEU A 53 -18.31 11.93 20.34
C LEU A 53 -17.96 12.74 21.58
N LYS A 54 -18.68 12.49 22.68
CA LYS A 54 -18.47 13.13 23.99
C LYS A 54 -18.66 12.12 25.12
N GLY A 55 -18.14 12.44 26.31
CA GLY A 55 -18.31 11.62 27.52
C GLY A 55 -17.67 10.24 27.39
N ALA A 56 -18.28 9.23 28.02
CA ALA A 56 -17.77 7.86 28.04
C ALA A 56 -17.60 7.21 26.64
N ALA A 57 -18.45 7.61 25.68
CA ALA A 57 -18.35 7.14 24.30
C ALA A 57 -17.08 7.65 23.61
N LEU A 58 -16.64 8.88 23.91
CA LEU A 58 -15.38 9.41 23.41
C LEU A 58 -14.18 8.67 24.01
N ASP A 59 -14.22 8.37 25.31
CA ASP A 59 -13.12 7.69 25.99
C ASP A 59 -12.89 6.28 25.44
N SER A 60 -13.99 5.53 25.26
CA SER A 60 -13.95 4.20 24.63
C SER A 60 -13.40 4.28 23.20
N ALA A 61 -13.93 5.20 22.38
CA ALA A 61 -13.50 5.36 20.99
C ALA A 61 -12.04 5.84 20.86
N LYS A 62 -11.53 6.63 21.81
CA LYS A 62 -10.10 6.99 21.88
C LYS A 62 -9.24 5.75 22.11
N GLY A 63 -9.65 4.86 23.02
CA GLY A 63 -8.98 3.59 23.25
C GLY A 63 -8.89 2.74 21.99
N ASP A 64 -9.98 2.65 21.22
CA ASP A 64 -9.99 1.95 19.94
C ASP A 64 -9.07 2.62 18.91
N CYS A 65 -9.13 3.94 18.77
CA CYS A 65 -8.25 4.67 17.86
C CYS A 65 -6.77 4.47 18.21
N GLN A 66 -6.40 4.39 19.50
CA GLN A 66 -5.01 4.21 19.93
C GLN A 66 -4.41 2.87 19.49
N ARG A 67 -5.23 1.86 19.19
CA ARG A 67 -4.77 0.55 18.71
C ARG A 67 -4.41 0.56 17.22
N LEU A 68 -4.76 1.62 16.49
CA LEU A 68 -4.40 1.78 15.09
C LEU A 68 -2.91 2.11 14.94
N PRO A 69 -2.30 1.74 13.79
CA PRO A 69 -0.93 2.10 13.51
C PRO A 69 -0.77 3.61 13.36
N THR A 70 0.41 4.10 13.73
CA THR A 70 0.82 5.52 13.60
C THR A 70 1.29 5.87 12.18
N SER A 71 1.40 4.89 11.30
CA SER A 71 1.86 5.06 9.91
C SER A 71 1.13 4.08 8.99
N GLY A 72 0.66 4.59 7.86
CA GLY A 72 -0.01 3.77 6.86
C GLY A 72 -0.40 4.58 5.64
N THR A 73 -1.27 3.98 4.82
CA THR A 73 -1.83 4.60 3.64
C THR A 73 -3.30 4.89 3.87
N CYS A 74 -3.71 6.14 3.62
CA CYS A 74 -5.11 6.54 3.63
C CYS A 74 -5.54 6.86 2.20
N TYR A 75 -6.82 6.62 1.92
CA TYR A 75 -7.47 7.03 0.68
C TYR A 75 -8.37 8.23 0.99
N GLY A 76 -8.08 9.35 0.34
CA GLY A 76 -8.84 10.60 0.49
C GLY A 76 -9.92 10.75 -0.59
N PRO A 77 -10.57 11.93 -0.65
CA PRO A 77 -11.45 12.30 -1.75
C PRO A 77 -10.68 12.58 -3.04
N ASP A 78 -9.37 12.82 -2.97
CA ASP A 78 -8.51 13.01 -4.12
C ASP A 78 -8.52 11.78 -5.02
N THR A 79 -8.87 12.01 -6.28
CA THR A 79 -8.82 11.01 -7.33
C THR A 79 -7.80 11.41 -8.38
N PHE A 80 -7.28 10.41 -9.08
CA PHE A 80 -6.40 10.60 -10.22
C PHE A 80 -6.82 9.68 -11.36
N ASN A 81 -6.28 9.91 -12.56
CA ASN A 81 -6.51 9.07 -13.72
C ASN A 81 -5.24 8.24 -14.02
N PRO A 82 -5.13 7.01 -13.47
CA PRO A 82 -3.94 6.17 -13.67
C PRO A 82 -3.62 5.93 -15.14
N GLN A 83 -4.65 5.76 -15.97
CA GLN A 83 -4.48 5.57 -17.42
C GLN A 83 -3.85 6.80 -18.09
N ALA A 84 -4.29 8.01 -17.75
CA ALA A 84 -3.74 9.24 -18.32
C ALA A 84 -2.29 9.47 -17.87
N GLU A 85 -2.00 9.32 -16.57
CA GLU A 85 -0.63 9.45 -16.04
C GLU A 85 0.33 8.42 -16.67
N CYS A 86 -0.14 7.17 -16.86
CA CYS A 86 0.63 6.14 -17.55
C CYS A 86 0.96 6.50 -19.01
N LYS A 87 -0.02 7.02 -19.78
CA LYS A 87 0.18 7.43 -21.18
C LYS A 87 1.18 8.58 -21.30
N GLU A 88 1.13 9.54 -20.38
CA GLU A 88 2.06 10.67 -20.32
C GLU A 88 3.50 10.20 -20.03
N GLN A 89 3.68 9.30 -19.04
CA GLN A 89 4.98 8.73 -18.70
C GLN A 89 5.58 7.90 -19.86
N GLN A 90 4.76 7.14 -20.59
CA GLN A 90 5.22 6.40 -21.78
C GLN A 90 5.66 7.33 -22.91
N SER A 91 4.97 8.46 -23.09
CA SER A 91 5.31 9.44 -24.14
C SER A 91 6.61 10.18 -23.82
N SER A 92 6.84 10.52 -22.56
CA SER A 92 8.05 11.20 -22.08
C SER A 92 9.30 10.31 -22.16
N LYS A 93 9.16 8.98 -22.05
CA LYS A 93 10.27 8.02 -22.15
C LYS A 93 10.70 7.70 -23.59
N LYS A 94 9.89 8.10 -24.59
CA LYS A 94 10.15 7.89 -26.03
C LYS A 94 10.80 9.09 -26.73
N LYS A 95 10.99 10.21 -26.04
CA LYS A 95 11.80 11.35 -26.51
C LYS A 95 13.22 11.23 -26.00
#